data_AF-A0A846SXJ2-F1
#
_entry.id   AF-A0A846SXJ2-F1
#
_cell.length_a   1.000
_cell.length_b   1.000
_cell.length_c   1.000
_cell.angle_alpha   90.00
_cell.angle_beta   90.00
_cell.angle_gamma   90.00
#
_symmetry.space_group_name_H-M   'P 1'
#
loop_
_entity.id
_entity.type
_entity.pdbx_description
1 polymer ?
#
loop_
_entity_poly.entity_id
_entity_poly.type
_entity_poly.pdbx_seq_one_letter_code
_entity_poly.pdbx_strand_id
1 'polypeptide(L)'
;MTTEEFAKGFKYDGGSLIAPWKDARKKMKGDCQDFAWTVLLIETGGKLQALLAILTLRAMIWRCWSPVNGAVPRHAALRLRGKGWIDSTEREWRDTVSPHKKAWPAGLPVVLGIAALIWAPEWMAFAWGMM
;
A
#
# COMPACT_ATOMS: atom_id res chain seq x y z
N MET A 1 11.42 -17.37 -6.63
CA MET A 1 10.06 -16.91 -6.97
C MET A 1 10.19 -15.53 -7.56
N THR A 2 9.83 -15.37 -8.83
CA THR A 2 9.81 -14.07 -9.49
C THR A 2 8.47 -13.36 -9.27
N THR A 3 8.40 -12.09 -9.64
CA THR A 3 7.17 -11.30 -9.57
C THR A 3 6.10 -11.89 -10.48
N GLU A 4 6.48 -12.35 -11.67
CA GLU A 4 5.59 -12.94 -12.67
C GLU A 4 5.00 -14.27 -12.17
N GLU A 5 5.83 -15.12 -11.56
CA GLU A 5 5.39 -16.38 -10.96
C GLU A 5 4.37 -16.13 -9.83
N PHE A 6 4.69 -15.19 -8.93
CA PHE A 6 3.79 -14.80 -7.85
C PHE A 6 2.49 -14.21 -8.38
N ALA A 7 2.60 -13.25 -9.31
CA ALA A 7 1.48 -12.58 -9.95
C ALA A 7 0.51 -13.56 -10.60
N LYS A 8 1.01 -14.52 -11.37
CA LYS A 8 0.19 -15.54 -12.02
C LYS A 8 -0.50 -16.47 -11.02
N GLY A 9 0.19 -16.83 -9.94
CA GLY A 9 -0.35 -17.73 -8.90
C GLY A 9 -1.28 -17.06 -7.88
N PHE A 10 -1.26 -15.73 -7.78
CA PHE A 10 -1.98 -15.01 -6.74
C PHE A 10 -3.51 -15.09 -6.89
N LYS A 11 -4.17 -15.44 -5.79
CA LYS A 11 -5.63 -15.49 -5.64
C LYS A 11 -6.09 -14.34 -4.76
N TYR A 12 -6.97 -13.50 -5.31
CA TYR A 12 -7.52 -12.39 -4.56
C TYR A 12 -8.46 -12.89 -3.45
N ASP A 13 -8.31 -12.31 -2.26
CA ASP A 13 -9.17 -12.50 -1.10
C ASP A 13 -9.53 -11.13 -0.53
N GLY A 14 -10.81 -10.89 -0.28
CA GLY A 14 -11.26 -9.61 0.23
C GLY A 14 -10.66 -9.30 1.61
N GLY A 15 -9.88 -8.23 1.70
CA GLY A 15 -9.24 -7.78 2.95
C GLY A 15 -9.87 -6.52 3.55
N SER A 16 -9.39 -6.16 4.74
CA SER A 16 -9.74 -4.89 5.41
C SER A 16 -8.74 -3.80 5.06
N LEU A 17 -9.20 -2.54 5.01
CA LEU A 17 -8.36 -1.36 4.77
C LEU A 17 -7.26 -1.17 5.81
N ILE A 18 -7.49 -1.67 7.02
CA ILE A 18 -6.67 -1.42 8.22
C ILE A 18 -5.88 -2.68 8.63
N ALA A 19 -6.03 -3.79 7.90
CA ALA A 19 -5.29 -4.98 8.20
C ALA A 19 -3.78 -4.75 7.97
N PRO A 20 -2.90 -5.26 8.86
CA PRO A 20 -1.47 -5.21 8.62
C PRO A 20 -1.13 -5.99 7.36
N TRP A 21 -0.20 -5.45 6.57
CA TRP A 21 0.24 -6.06 5.31
C TRP A 21 0.95 -7.38 5.57
N LYS A 22 0.58 -8.42 4.84
CA LYS A 22 1.11 -9.77 4.99
C LYS A 22 1.92 -10.17 3.78
N ASP A 23 2.95 -10.96 4.04
CA ASP A 23 3.70 -11.64 3.00
C ASP A 23 2.89 -12.83 2.49
N ALA A 24 2.40 -12.72 1.26
CA ALA A 24 1.51 -13.69 0.64
C ALA A 24 2.26 -14.82 -0.11
N ARG A 25 3.60 -14.84 -0.14
CA ARG A 25 4.38 -15.84 -0.92
C ARG A 25 4.04 -17.29 -0.57
N LYS A 26 3.72 -17.58 0.70
CA LYS A 26 3.42 -18.94 1.16
C LYS A 26 2.05 -19.45 0.72
N LYS A 27 1.03 -18.58 0.75
CA LYS A 27 -0.38 -18.95 0.49
C LYS A 27 -0.85 -18.56 -0.91
N MET A 28 -0.08 -17.74 -1.62
CA MET A 28 -0.45 -17.12 -2.90
C MET A 28 -1.86 -16.52 -2.85
N LYS A 29 -2.24 -15.94 -1.70
CA LYS A 29 -3.58 -15.44 -1.43
C LYS A 29 -3.52 -14.23 -0.51
N GLY A 30 -4.31 -13.21 -0.81
CA GLY A 30 -4.43 -12.00 -0.01
C GLY A 30 -5.22 -10.92 -0.73
N ASP A 31 -5.22 -9.71 -0.17
CA ASP A 31 -5.85 -8.55 -0.79
C ASP A 31 -4.88 -7.75 -1.69
N CYS A 32 -5.32 -6.61 -2.21
CA CYS A 32 -4.48 -5.74 -3.03
C CYS A 32 -3.24 -5.18 -2.30
N GLN A 33 -3.30 -5.01 -0.97
CA GLN A 33 -2.18 -4.52 -0.17
C GLN A 33 -1.16 -5.63 0.04
N ASP A 34 -1.64 -6.84 0.37
CA ASP A 34 -0.81 -8.03 0.50
C ASP A 34 -0.08 -8.32 -0.82
N PHE A 35 -0.76 -8.14 -1.96
CA PHE A 35 -0.16 -8.25 -3.28
C PHE A 35 0.97 -7.23 -3.47
N ALA A 36 0.69 -5.93 -3.32
CA ALA A 36 1.66 -4.86 -3.53
C ALA A 36 2.87 -4.99 -2.60
N TRP A 37 2.64 -5.31 -1.33
CA TRP A 37 3.69 -5.57 -0.36
C TRP A 37 4.52 -6.79 -0.72
N THR A 38 3.89 -7.89 -1.13
CA THR A 38 4.60 -9.12 -1.50
C THR A 38 5.45 -8.94 -2.75
N VAL A 39 4.94 -8.27 -3.79
CA VAL A 39 5.74 -7.94 -4.97
C VAL A 39 6.95 -7.10 -4.57
N LEU A 40 6.77 -6.10 -3.70
CA LEU A 40 7.89 -5.30 -3.20
C LEU A 40 8.93 -6.18 -2.50
N LEU A 41 8.53 -7.11 -1.64
CA LEU A 41 9.45 -8.03 -0.95
C LEU A 41 10.23 -8.92 -1.93
N ILE A 42 9.60 -9.36 -3.02
CA ILE A 42 10.25 -10.16 -4.07
C ILE A 42 11.29 -9.30 -4.78
N GLU A 43 10.90 -8.10 -5.23
CA GLU A 43 11.76 -7.19 -6.00
C GLU A 43 12.94 -6.63 -5.21
N THR A 44 12.79 -6.47 -3.90
CA THR A 44 13.87 -5.98 -3.05
C THR A 44 14.67 -7.09 -2.37
N GLY A 45 14.22 -8.35 -2.48
CA GLY A 45 14.87 -9.51 -1.86
C GLY A 45 14.64 -9.68 -0.36
N GLY A 46 13.76 -8.88 0.26
CA GLY A 46 13.49 -8.98 1.70
C GLY A 46 12.81 -7.76 2.32
N LYS A 47 12.38 -7.93 3.59
CA LYS A 47 11.64 -6.91 4.36
C LYS A 47 12.48 -5.67 4.64
N LEU A 48 13.75 -5.84 5.00
CA LEU A 48 14.64 -4.73 5.30
C LEU A 48 14.88 -3.87 4.07
N GLN A 49 15.17 -4.50 2.93
CA GLN A 49 15.38 -3.81 1.66
C GLN A 49 14.09 -3.17 1.13
N ALA A 50 12.93 -3.77 1.38
CA ALA A 50 11.63 -3.17 1.06
C ALA A 50 11.39 -1.91 1.89
N LEU A 51 11.68 -1.96 3.19
CA LEU A 51 11.58 -0.80 4.07
C LEU A 51 12.52 0.33 3.62
N LEU A 52 13.79 0.01 3.33
CA LEU A 52 14.75 0.98 2.80
C LEU A 52 14.30 1.57 1.46
N ALA A 53 13.69 0.76 0.59
CA ALA A 53 13.15 1.25 -0.68
C ALA A 53 11.99 2.23 -0.48
N ILE A 54 11.13 2.01 0.53
CA ILE A 54 10.06 2.94 0.88
C ILE A 54 10.63 4.23 1.49
N LEU A 55 11.58 4.13 2.43
CA LEU A 55 12.19 5.28 3.10
C LEU A 55 12.99 6.17 2.13
N THR A 56 13.63 5.57 1.13
CA THR A 56 14.36 6.28 0.07
C THR A 56 13.47 6.70 -1.11
N LEU A 57 12.14 6.54 -0.97
CA LEU A 57 11.14 6.85 -2.00
C LEU A 57 11.36 6.13 -3.34
N ARG A 58 12.18 5.07 -3.35
CA ARG A 58 12.39 4.18 -4.51
C ARG A 58 11.16 3.32 -4.76
N ALA A 59 10.44 2.97 -3.71
CA ALA A 59 9.17 2.25 -3.77
C ALA A 59 8.09 3.05 -3.02
N MET A 60 6.85 2.97 -3.50
CA MET A 60 5.71 3.58 -2.83
C MET A 60 4.45 2.79 -3.15
N ILE A 61 3.74 2.35 -2.12
CA ILE A 61 2.42 1.75 -2.28
C ILE A 61 1.40 2.87 -2.24
N TRP A 62 0.54 2.97 -3.25
CA TRP A 62 -0.48 4.00 -3.39
C TRP A 62 -1.86 3.41 -3.18
N ARG A 63 -2.68 4.10 -2.39
CA ARG A 63 -4.12 3.94 -2.45
C ARG A 63 -4.64 4.54 -3.74
N CYS A 64 -5.52 3.81 -4.40
CA CYS A 64 -6.06 4.16 -5.69
C CYS A 64 -7.57 3.94 -5.73
N TRP A 65 -8.25 4.74 -6.54
CA TRP A 65 -9.65 4.55 -6.90
C TRP A 65 -9.75 3.43 -7.94
N SER A 66 -10.58 2.43 -7.65
CA SER A 66 -10.90 1.37 -8.61
C SER A 66 -12.04 1.80 -9.52
N PRO A 67 -12.02 1.51 -10.82
CA PRO A 67 -13.14 1.77 -11.72
C PRO A 67 -14.41 1.00 -11.33
N VAL A 68 -14.28 -0.12 -10.61
CA VAL A 68 -15.40 -0.97 -10.20
C VAL A 68 -16.10 -0.45 -8.94
N ASN A 69 -15.37 0.20 -8.05
CA ASN A 69 -15.90 0.67 -6.77
C ASN A 69 -15.22 1.99 -6.40
N GLY A 70 -15.77 3.08 -6.96
CA GLY A 70 -15.22 4.43 -6.87
C GLY A 70 -15.66 5.22 -5.64
N ALA A 71 -16.33 4.60 -4.67
CA ALA A 71 -16.79 5.31 -3.47
C ALA A 71 -15.66 5.60 -2.46
N VAL A 72 -14.64 4.72 -2.40
CA VAL A 72 -13.47 4.87 -1.51
C VAL A 72 -12.23 4.32 -2.23
N PRO A 73 -11.04 4.95 -2.11
CA PRO A 73 -9.82 4.47 -2.76
C PRO A 73 -9.22 3.30 -1.98
N ARG A 74 -9.87 2.14 -2.11
CA ARG A 74 -9.50 0.92 -1.38
C ARG A 74 -8.40 0.11 -2.05
N HIS A 75 -8.27 0.27 -3.36
CA HIS A 75 -7.29 -0.46 -4.15
C HIS A 75 -5.87 0.01 -3.81
N ALA A 76 -4.90 -0.90 -3.90
CA ALA A 76 -3.50 -0.61 -3.64
C ALA A 76 -2.66 -1.01 -4.85
N ALA A 77 -1.84 -0.09 -5.32
CA ALA A 77 -0.89 -0.29 -6.40
C ALA A 77 0.52 0.03 -5.92
N LEU A 78 1.50 -0.79 -6.33
CA LEU A 78 2.91 -0.53 -6.06
C LEU A 78 3.49 0.32 -7.18
N ARG A 79 4.19 1.39 -6.84
CA ARG A 79 5.13 2.08 -7.72
C ARG A 79 6.55 1.71 -7.33
N LEU A 80 7.36 1.26 -8.28
CA LEU A 80 8.79 0.98 -8.10
C LEU A 80 9.61 1.75 -9.16
N ARG A 81 10.56 2.57 -8.70
CA ARG A 81 11.42 3.36 -9.59
C ARG A 81 12.24 2.43 -10.48
N GLY A 82 12.17 2.67 -11.80
CA GLY A 82 12.83 1.84 -12.81
C GLY A 82 11.99 0.68 -13.35
N LYS A 83 10.83 0.37 -12.74
CA LYS A 83 9.89 -0.65 -13.27
C LYS A 83 8.49 -0.11 -13.59
N GLY A 84 8.05 0.94 -12.90
CA GLY A 84 6.72 1.53 -13.08
C GLY A 84 5.74 1.10 -11.99
N TRP A 85 4.55 0.69 -12.40
CA TRP A 85 3.41 0.35 -11.55
C TRP A 85 3.02 -1.11 -11.71
N ILE A 86 2.44 -1.69 -10.67
CA ILE A 86 1.84 -3.03 -10.71
C ILE A 86 0.79 -3.14 -9.59
N ASP A 87 -0.25 -3.94 -9.81
CA ASP A 87 -1.28 -4.21 -8.79
C ASP A 87 -1.94 -5.58 -8.97
N SER A 88 -2.88 -5.92 -8.09
CA SER A 88 -3.52 -7.24 -8.09
C SER A 88 -4.47 -7.49 -9.27
N THR A 89 -4.92 -6.43 -9.93
CA THR A 89 -5.81 -6.44 -11.10
C THR A 89 -4.98 -6.45 -12.38
N GLU A 90 -4.07 -5.49 -12.52
CA GLU A 90 -3.10 -5.38 -13.62
C GLU A 90 -1.75 -5.92 -13.14
N ARG A 91 -1.53 -7.21 -13.38
CA ARG A 91 -0.43 -7.98 -12.78
C ARG A 91 0.88 -7.92 -13.58
N GLU A 92 0.97 -6.97 -14.49
CA GLU A 92 2.15 -6.69 -15.30
C GLU A 92 2.69 -5.30 -14.96
N TRP A 93 4.00 -5.11 -15.11
CA TRP A 93 4.62 -3.81 -14.92
C TRP A 93 4.21 -2.84 -16.03
N ARG A 94 3.87 -1.61 -15.64
CA ARG A 94 3.26 -0.61 -16.52
C ARG A 94 3.68 0.81 -16.16
N ASP A 95 3.77 1.70 -17.14
CA ASP A 95 4.26 3.07 -16.92
C ASP A 95 3.29 3.96 -16.15
N THR A 96 1.99 3.65 -16.24
CA THR A 96 0.92 4.41 -15.59
C THR A 96 0.13 3.51 -14.65
N VAL A 97 -0.73 4.11 -13.82
CA VAL A 97 -1.61 3.39 -12.89
C VAL A 97 -3.01 3.08 -13.48
N SER A 98 -3.24 3.40 -14.76
CA SER A 98 -4.49 3.17 -15.49
C SER A 98 -4.92 1.68 -15.58
N PRO A 99 -6.15 1.29 -15.22
CA PRO A 99 -7.35 2.12 -15.22
C PRO A 99 -7.64 2.82 -13.89
N HIS A 100 -6.78 2.65 -12.88
CA HIS A 100 -6.95 3.24 -11.56
C HIS A 100 -6.50 4.71 -11.52
N LYS A 101 -7.02 5.46 -10.54
CA LYS A 101 -6.59 6.85 -10.26
C LYS A 101 -5.89 6.91 -8.92
N LYS A 102 -4.70 7.52 -8.86
CA LYS A 102 -3.95 7.72 -7.60
C LYS A 102 -4.77 8.54 -6.62
N ALA A 103 -4.76 8.15 -5.35
CA ALA A 103 -5.36 8.92 -4.26
C ALA A 103 -4.25 9.46 -3.33
N TRP A 104 -3.59 8.59 -2.57
CA TRP A 104 -2.50 8.96 -1.67
C TRP A 104 -1.56 7.78 -1.39
N PRO A 105 -0.30 8.02 -0.97
CA PRO A 105 0.59 6.96 -0.48
C PRO A 105 -0.02 6.24 0.72
N ALA A 106 0.00 4.91 0.70
CA ALA A 106 -0.48 4.10 1.81
C ALA A 106 0.40 4.33 3.04
N GLY A 107 -0.20 4.73 4.16
CA GLY A 107 0.48 5.15 5.38
C GLY A 107 0.46 6.67 5.63
N LEU A 108 0.21 7.50 4.60
CA LEU A 108 0.14 8.95 4.78
C LEU A 108 -0.90 9.40 5.83
N PRO A 109 -2.15 8.86 5.87
CA PRO A 109 -3.11 9.23 6.91
C PRO A 109 -2.64 8.87 8.33
N VAL A 110 -1.88 7.77 8.49
CA VAL A 110 -1.35 7.36 9.79
C VAL A 110 -0.25 8.33 10.24
N VAL A 111 0.66 8.69 9.35
CA VAL A 111 1.71 9.68 9.64
C VAL A 111 1.10 11.05 9.99
N LEU A 112 0.10 11.51 9.25
CA LEU A 112 -0.61 12.75 9.55
C LEU A 112 -1.35 12.69 10.88
N GLY A 113 -2.00 11.57 11.21
CA GLY A 113 -2.65 11.36 12.50
C GLY A 113 -1.66 11.39 13.67
N ILE A 114 -0.51 10.71 13.54
CA ILE A 114 0.56 10.74 14.55
C ILE A 114 1.12 12.15 14.69
N ALA A 115 1.40 12.83 13.57
CA ALA A 115 1.88 14.21 13.60
C ALA A 115 0.87 15.14 14.28
N ALA A 116 -0.43 14.99 13.99
CA ALA A 116 -1.49 15.75 14.64
C ALA A 116 -1.61 15.45 16.15
N LEU A 117 -1.29 14.23 16.60
CA LEU A 117 -1.24 13.89 18.03
C LEU A 117 0.00 14.47 18.73
N ILE A 118 1.17 14.48 18.07
CA ILE A 118 2.39 15.07 18.62
C ILE A 118 2.31 16.59 18.65
N TRP A 119 1.71 17.18 17.62
CA TRP A 119 1.49 18.63 17.50
C TRP A 119 0.13 19.07 18.03
N ALA A 120 -0.65 18.16 18.64
CA ALA A 120 -1.88 18.53 19.31
C ALA A 120 -1.51 19.56 20.38
N PRO A 121 -1.86 20.83 20.19
CA PRO A 121 -1.48 21.86 21.14
C PRO A 121 -2.22 21.63 22.46
N GLU A 122 -1.57 21.96 23.57
CA GLU A 122 -2.09 21.74 24.93
C GLU A 122 -3.50 22.31 25.17
N TRP A 123 -3.99 23.22 24.34
CA TRP A 123 -5.37 23.73 24.42
C TRP A 123 -6.45 22.69 24.09
N MET A 124 -6.13 21.57 23.42
CA MET A 124 -7.08 20.46 23.30
C MET A 124 -7.24 19.67 24.61
N ALA A 125 -6.29 19.75 25.55
CA ALA A 125 -6.47 19.20 26.90
C ALA A 125 -7.41 20.06 27.76
N PHE A 126 -7.52 21.36 27.46
CA PHE A 126 -8.45 22.28 28.14
C PHE A 126 -9.93 21.95 27.84
N ALA A 127 -10.21 21.39 26.66
CA ALA A 127 -11.57 20.99 26.26
C ALA A 127 -12.09 19.74 27.00
N TRP A 128 -11.23 18.98 27.68
CA TRP A 128 -11.62 17.79 28.48
C TRP A 128 -11.53 18.02 30.01
N GLY A 129 -11.01 19.16 30.46
CA GLY A 129 -10.88 19.53 31.87
C GLY A 129 -11.96 20.49 32.41
N MET A 130 -12.97 20.81 31.61
CA MET A 130 -14.12 21.65 31.99
C MET A 130 -15.45 20.88 31.88
N MET A 131 -15.51 19.68 32.43
CA MET A 131 -16.75 19.03 32.88
C MET A 131 -16.61 18.60 34.34
#